data_AF-A0A935CQG9-F1
#
_entry.id   AF-A0A935CQG9-F1
#
_cell.length_a   1.000
_cell.length_b   1.000
_cell.length_c   1.000
_cell.angle_alpha   90.00
_cell.angle_beta   90.00
_cell.angle_gamma   90.00
#
_symmetry.space_group_name_H-M   'P 1'
#
loop_
_entity.id
_entity.type
_entity.pdbx_description
1 polymer ?
#
loop_
_entity_poly.entity_id
_entity_poly.type
_entity_poly.pdbx_seq_one_letter_code
_entity_poly.pdbx_strand_id
1 'polypeptide(L)'
;MNQPSGAPALSHLDAEGTARMVDVGAKQESQREAVAAGEVRMAPETLRLLRAGNVPKGDVLGTARVAGILAAKRTAELIPLCHPLPLTYIGVDFSFDEETSRVLITATARCQGQTGVEMEALTAVSVAALTIYDMAKALEKTMVIGEIRLLRKTGGRSGEWERPEKRRKRRRGEGEKGGKGKGEGGGEKGKRGNGGGGEGGRGGGGGGGRGGGGGPGGGGAGEGGKGKTPPPPPPPPRPPPPAPPRPARTSRDL
;
A
#
# COMPACT_ATOMS: atom_id res chain seq x y z
N MET A 1 36.95 -21.14 -9.64
CA MET A 1 36.47 -19.95 -10.39
C MET A 1 36.65 -18.73 -9.51
N ASN A 2 37.05 -17.63 -10.13
CA ASN A 2 37.75 -16.48 -9.55
C ASN A 2 36.81 -15.58 -8.72
N GLN A 3 37.05 -15.44 -7.42
CA GLN A 3 36.39 -14.42 -6.58
C GLN A 3 37.08 -13.06 -6.83
N PRO A 4 36.36 -11.98 -7.17
CA PRO A 4 36.96 -10.65 -7.26
C PRO A 4 37.34 -10.18 -5.84
N SER A 5 38.63 -9.98 -5.61
CA SER A 5 39.18 -9.45 -4.37
C SER A 5 38.67 -8.02 -4.14
N GLY A 6 37.84 -7.83 -3.10
CA GLY A 6 37.40 -6.50 -2.65
C GLY A 6 35.91 -6.37 -2.30
N ALA A 7 35.07 -7.39 -2.55
CA ALA A 7 33.70 -7.37 -2.06
C ALA A 7 33.66 -7.67 -0.54
N PRO A 8 32.91 -6.91 0.28
CA PRO A 8 32.71 -7.27 1.68
C PRO A 8 32.12 -8.68 1.75
N ALA A 9 32.68 -9.53 2.61
CA ALA A 9 32.23 -10.90 2.78
C ALA A 9 30.71 -10.93 3.01
N LEU A 10 29.98 -11.63 2.12
CA LEU A 10 28.54 -11.79 2.23
C LEU A 10 28.26 -12.60 3.49
N SER A 11 27.74 -11.95 4.53
CA SER A 11 27.59 -12.57 5.85
C SER A 11 26.66 -13.78 5.85
N HIS A 12 25.76 -13.89 4.87
CA HIS A 12 24.79 -14.97 4.75
C HIS A 12 25.26 -16.17 3.92
N LEU A 13 26.51 -16.18 3.45
CA LEU A 13 27.10 -17.33 2.75
C LEU A 13 28.21 -17.95 3.59
N ASP A 14 28.38 -19.27 3.50
CA ASP A 14 29.59 -19.96 3.94
C ASP A 14 30.70 -19.94 2.86
N ALA A 15 31.81 -20.63 3.11
CA ALA A 15 32.96 -20.64 2.21
C ALA A 15 32.65 -21.36 0.88
N GLU A 16 31.63 -22.21 0.89
CA GLU A 16 31.12 -23.00 -0.22
C GLU A 16 30.00 -22.29 -0.99
N GLY A 17 29.48 -21.17 -0.48
CA GLY A 17 28.41 -20.39 -1.08
C GLY A 17 27.00 -20.83 -0.66
N THR A 18 26.87 -21.64 0.39
CA THR A 18 25.59 -22.06 0.97
C THR A 18 25.04 -20.99 1.90
N ALA A 19 23.72 -20.79 1.83
CA ALA A 19 23.00 -19.89 2.70
C ALA A 19 23.09 -20.33 4.18
N ARG A 20 23.58 -19.44 5.05
CA ARG A 20 23.63 -19.66 6.50
C ARG A 20 23.14 -18.45 7.30
N MET A 21 22.50 -18.73 8.43
CA MET A 21 22.18 -17.71 9.41
C MET A 21 23.47 -17.29 10.12
N VAL A 22 23.67 -15.98 10.27
CA VAL A 22 24.87 -15.42 10.92
C VAL A 22 24.77 -15.62 12.42
N ASP A 23 25.75 -16.27 13.05
CA ASP A 23 25.80 -16.32 14.52
C ASP A 23 25.96 -14.90 15.11
N VAL A 24 25.05 -14.53 15.98
CA VAL A 24 25.02 -13.25 16.69
C VAL A 24 25.20 -13.39 18.20
N GLY A 25 25.36 -14.60 18.73
CA GLY A 25 25.34 -14.88 20.17
C GLY A 25 26.41 -14.15 20.98
N ALA A 26 27.58 -13.88 20.37
CA ALA A 26 28.67 -13.12 21.01
C ALA A 26 28.54 -11.59 20.87
N LYS A 27 27.54 -11.08 20.13
CA LYS A 27 27.34 -9.63 19.96
C LYS A 27 26.63 -9.07 21.19
N GLN A 28 27.00 -7.86 21.61
CA GLN A 28 26.28 -7.17 22.68
C GLN A 28 24.88 -6.74 22.21
N GLU A 29 23.91 -6.83 23.12
CA GLU A 29 22.59 -6.27 22.90
C GLU A 29 22.64 -4.74 22.91
N SER A 30 21.82 -4.12 22.07
CA SER A 30 21.63 -2.67 22.05
C SER A 30 20.21 -2.34 21.63
N GLN A 31 19.76 -1.12 21.94
CA GLN A 31 18.53 -0.57 21.38
C GLN A 31 18.72 -0.39 19.88
N ARG A 32 17.73 -0.83 19.11
CA ARG A 32 17.75 -0.79 17.66
C ARG A 32 16.43 -0.27 17.15
N GLU A 33 16.51 0.56 16.12
CA GLU A 33 15.34 1.08 15.41
C GLU A 33 15.59 0.97 13.91
N ALA A 34 14.53 0.68 13.16
CA ALA A 34 14.52 0.81 11.72
C ALA A 34 13.24 1.49 11.27
N VAL A 35 13.36 2.41 10.31
CA VAL A 35 12.24 3.07 9.64
C VAL A 35 12.29 2.69 8.17
N ALA A 36 11.20 2.15 7.65
CA ALA A 36 11.03 1.84 6.24
C ALA A 36 9.83 2.59 5.67
N ALA A 37 9.83 2.81 4.35
CA ALA A 37 8.71 3.40 3.65
C ALA A 37 8.44 2.69 2.32
N GLY A 38 7.22 2.86 1.82
CA GLY A 38 6.76 2.37 0.52
C GLY A 38 5.56 3.15 0.04
N GLU A 39 5.07 2.85 -1.16
CA GLU A 39 3.90 3.51 -1.72
C GLU A 39 3.01 2.53 -2.49
N VAL A 40 1.72 2.86 -2.54
CA VAL A 40 0.75 2.26 -3.47
C VAL A 40 0.24 3.37 -4.37
N ARG A 41 0.62 3.34 -5.65
CA ARG A 41 0.12 4.25 -6.68
C ARG A 41 -1.16 3.69 -7.28
N MET A 42 -2.13 4.57 -7.53
CA MET A 42 -3.46 4.23 -8.02
C MET A 42 -4.05 5.38 -8.84
N ALA A 43 -5.24 5.20 -9.40
CA ALA A 43 -5.99 6.26 -10.05
C ALA A 43 -6.45 7.31 -9.01
N PRO A 44 -6.57 8.60 -9.39
CA PRO A 44 -7.03 9.66 -8.50
C PRO A 44 -8.39 9.35 -7.86
N GLU A 45 -9.30 8.74 -8.61
CA GLU A 45 -10.63 8.35 -8.11
C GLU A 45 -10.56 7.28 -7.02
N THR A 46 -9.70 6.26 -7.21
CA THR A 46 -9.46 5.22 -6.20
C THR A 46 -8.91 5.84 -4.91
N LEU A 47 -7.96 6.77 -5.03
CA LEU A 47 -7.40 7.48 -3.88
C LEU A 47 -8.47 8.30 -3.13
N ARG A 48 -9.33 8.99 -3.89
CA ARG A 48 -10.45 9.77 -3.34
C ARG A 48 -11.41 8.91 -2.54
N LEU A 49 -11.80 7.75 -3.09
CA LEU A 49 -12.68 6.79 -2.41
C LEU A 49 -12.04 6.21 -1.15
N LEU A 50 -10.76 5.85 -1.20
CA LEU A 50 -10.00 5.39 -0.04
C LEU A 50 -9.96 6.43 1.08
N ARG A 51 -9.64 7.69 0.74
CA ARG A 51 -9.57 8.78 1.73
C ARG A 51 -10.94 9.08 2.35
N ALA A 52 -12.01 9.00 1.56
CA ALA A 52 -13.37 9.18 2.04
C ALA A 52 -13.87 8.00 2.88
N GLY A 53 -13.11 6.91 2.99
CA GLY A 53 -13.56 5.67 3.65
C GLY A 53 -14.67 4.95 2.91
N ASN A 54 -14.91 5.29 1.63
CA ASN A 54 -16.03 4.79 0.85
C ASN A 54 -15.59 3.63 -0.06
N VAL A 55 -14.99 2.61 0.55
CA VAL A 55 -14.56 1.38 -0.14
C VAL A 55 -15.52 0.24 0.21
N PRO A 56 -15.94 -0.60 -0.75
CA PRO A 56 -16.92 -1.67 -0.51
C PRO A 56 -16.55 -2.65 0.62
N LYS A 57 -15.26 -2.76 0.93
CA LYS A 57 -14.72 -3.69 1.93
C LYS A 57 -14.47 -3.06 3.31
N GLY A 58 -14.82 -1.79 3.53
CA GLY A 58 -14.68 -1.12 4.82
C GLY A 58 -13.34 -0.41 5.03
N ASP A 59 -12.84 -0.39 6.27
CA ASP A 59 -11.65 0.36 6.67
C ASP A 59 -10.36 -0.26 6.13
N VAL A 60 -9.92 0.23 4.98
CA VAL A 60 -8.72 -0.25 4.29
C VAL A 60 -7.45 0.06 5.06
N LEU A 61 -7.28 1.29 5.55
CA LEU A 61 -6.04 1.70 6.21
C LEU A 61 -5.92 1.10 7.61
N GLY A 62 -7.02 0.97 8.35
CA GLY A 62 -7.02 0.25 9.63
C GLY A 62 -6.66 -1.23 9.45
N THR A 63 -7.24 -1.89 8.44
CA THR A 63 -6.90 -3.29 8.12
C THR A 63 -5.43 -3.42 7.71
N ALA A 64 -4.93 -2.54 6.85
CA ALA A 64 -3.54 -2.52 6.42
C ALA A 64 -2.56 -2.28 7.57
N ARG A 65 -2.94 -1.42 8.55
CA ARG A 65 -2.16 -1.18 9.77
C ARG A 65 -1.96 -2.46 10.57
N VAL A 66 -3.05 -3.16 10.84
CA VAL A 66 -3.03 -4.42 11.61
C VAL A 66 -2.22 -5.48 10.85
N ALA A 67 -2.43 -5.60 9.54
CA ALA A 67 -1.69 -6.55 8.71
C ALA A 67 -0.17 -6.27 8.73
N GLY A 68 0.25 -5.01 8.61
CA GLY A 68 1.66 -4.63 8.72
C GLY A 68 2.27 -4.95 10.10
N ILE A 69 1.54 -4.69 11.18
CA ILE A 69 1.96 -5.01 12.56
C ILE A 69 2.13 -6.53 12.74
N LEU A 70 1.17 -7.33 12.24
CA LEU A 70 1.25 -8.78 12.32
C LEU A 70 2.40 -9.33 11.47
N ALA A 71 2.64 -8.75 10.30
CA ALA A 71 3.70 -9.16 9.41
C ALA A 71 5.10 -8.93 10.01
N ALA A 72 5.33 -7.78 10.66
CA ALA A 72 6.58 -7.52 11.36
C ALA A 72 6.89 -8.58 12.42
N LYS A 73 5.88 -9.01 13.18
CA LYS A 73 6.04 -10.03 14.22
C LYS A 73 6.38 -11.41 13.65
N ARG A 74 6.07 -11.65 12.36
CA ARG A 74 6.28 -12.92 11.67
C ARG A 74 7.42 -12.84 10.64
N THR A 75 8.23 -11.79 10.66
CA THR A 75 9.31 -11.61 9.68
C THR A 75 10.27 -12.81 9.64
N ALA A 76 10.64 -13.37 10.79
CA ALA A 76 11.50 -14.55 10.85
C ALA A 76 10.87 -15.84 10.29
N GLU A 77 9.53 -15.91 10.19
CA GLU A 77 8.84 -17.02 9.51
C GLU A 77 8.85 -16.86 7.99
N LEU A 78 8.96 -15.62 7.50
CA LEU A 78 8.86 -15.28 6.08
C LEU A 78 10.23 -15.17 5.40
N ILE A 79 11.24 -14.67 6.13
CA ILE A 79 12.59 -14.43 5.60
C ILE A 79 13.55 -15.49 6.19
N PRO A 80 14.00 -16.48 5.39
CA PRO A 80 14.62 -17.72 5.91
C PRO A 80 15.82 -17.57 6.85
N LEU A 81 16.60 -16.49 6.73
CA LEU A 81 17.83 -16.27 7.51
C LEU A 81 17.70 -15.12 8.52
N CYS A 82 16.49 -14.61 8.74
CA CYS A 82 16.25 -13.64 9.80
C CYS A 82 16.22 -14.34 11.16
N HIS A 83 16.75 -13.65 12.16
CA HIS A 83 16.66 -14.13 13.53
C HIS A 83 15.26 -13.80 14.08
N PRO A 84 14.68 -14.66 14.93
CA PRO A 84 13.53 -14.26 15.71
C PRO A 84 13.93 -13.14 16.68
N LEU A 85 13.20 -12.02 16.64
CA LEU A 85 13.48 -10.84 17.46
C LEU A 85 12.27 -10.47 18.33
N PRO A 86 12.45 -10.26 19.64
CA PRO A 86 11.40 -9.72 20.50
C PRO A 86 11.22 -8.23 20.21
N LEU A 87 10.31 -7.90 19.29
CA LEU A 87 9.98 -6.51 18.99
C LEU A 87 9.40 -5.81 20.23
N THR A 88 9.98 -4.67 20.57
CA THR A 88 9.49 -3.80 21.66
C THR A 88 8.48 -2.77 21.14
N TYR A 89 8.53 -2.45 19.86
CA TYR A 89 7.59 -1.55 19.21
C TYR A 89 7.48 -1.85 17.71
N ILE A 90 6.27 -1.70 17.18
CA ILE A 90 6.00 -1.62 15.74
C ILE A 90 4.85 -0.63 15.50
N GLY A 91 5.11 0.39 14.68
CA GLY A 91 4.12 1.34 14.19
C GLY A 91 4.07 1.32 12.66
N VAL A 92 2.87 1.46 12.09
CA VAL A 92 2.66 1.54 10.64
C VAL A 92 1.71 2.70 10.38
N ASP A 93 2.15 3.71 9.66
CA ASP A 93 1.43 4.95 9.40
C ASP A 93 1.23 5.20 7.91
N PHE A 94 0.20 5.99 7.59
CA PHE A 94 -0.21 6.28 6.23
C PHE A 94 -0.38 7.78 6.02
N SER A 95 -0.02 8.25 4.83
CA SER A 95 -0.38 9.57 4.34
C SER A 95 -0.75 9.50 2.85
N PHE A 96 -1.34 10.57 2.33
CA PHE A 96 -1.80 10.63 0.95
C PHE A 96 -0.98 11.66 0.16
N ASP A 97 -0.49 11.27 -1.01
CA ASP A 97 0.08 12.17 -2.02
C ASP A 97 -0.95 12.31 -3.13
N GLU A 98 -1.75 13.37 -3.07
CA GLU A 98 -2.84 13.63 -4.02
C GLU A 98 -2.31 14.02 -5.40
N GLU A 99 -1.21 14.78 -5.45
CA GLU A 99 -0.60 15.25 -6.70
C GLU A 99 -0.18 14.08 -7.60
N THR A 100 0.32 13.00 -7.00
CA THR A 100 0.79 11.82 -7.74
C THR A 100 -0.04 10.57 -7.52
N SER A 101 -1.19 10.72 -6.85
CA SER A 101 -2.20 9.69 -6.57
C SER A 101 -1.63 8.44 -5.88
N ARG A 102 -1.11 8.62 -4.65
CA ARG A 102 -0.47 7.54 -3.88
C ARG A 102 -0.90 7.51 -2.42
N VAL A 103 -0.97 6.31 -1.88
CA VAL A 103 -0.89 6.10 -0.42
C VAL A 103 0.57 5.87 -0.08
N LEU A 104 1.13 6.72 0.78
CA LEU A 104 2.47 6.57 1.34
C LEU A 104 2.37 5.78 2.64
N ILE A 105 3.28 4.83 2.83
CA ILE A 105 3.33 3.94 3.98
C ILE A 105 4.67 4.15 4.67
N THR A 106 4.67 4.30 5.99
CA THR A 106 5.89 4.33 6.81
C THR A 106 5.73 3.33 7.95
N ALA A 107 6.74 2.49 8.17
CA ALA A 107 6.79 1.59 9.32
C ALA A 107 8.03 1.84 10.16
N THR A 108 7.87 1.86 11.48
CA THR A 108 8.96 1.99 12.46
C THR A 108 8.97 0.77 13.38
N ALA A 109 10.05 0.00 13.36
CA ALA A 109 10.26 -1.15 14.23
C ALA A 109 11.36 -0.87 15.25
N ARG A 110 11.21 -1.37 16.48
CA ARG A 110 12.25 -1.30 17.53
C ARG A 110 12.39 -2.63 18.25
N CYS A 111 13.61 -2.89 18.73
CA CYS A 111 13.90 -3.98 19.66
C CYS A 111 15.07 -3.62 20.58
N GLN A 112 15.29 -4.47 21.58
CA GLN A 112 16.56 -4.62 22.28
C GLN A 112 17.15 -5.96 21.83
N GLY A 113 18.30 -5.96 21.14
CA GLY A 113 18.83 -7.21 20.60
C GLY A 113 20.21 -7.13 19.93
N GLN A 114 20.66 -8.28 19.41
CA GLN A 114 22.01 -8.48 18.85
C GLN A 114 22.11 -8.21 17.34
N THR A 115 20.98 -8.14 16.65
CA THR A 115 20.86 -7.81 15.22
C THR A 115 19.77 -6.78 14.96
N GLY A 116 19.87 -6.06 13.84
CA GLY A 116 18.95 -5.00 13.44
C GLY A 116 17.54 -5.48 13.10
N VAL A 117 16.61 -4.53 13.03
CA VAL A 117 15.18 -4.73 12.75
C VAL A 117 14.75 -4.17 11.38
N GLU A 118 15.70 -4.05 10.45
CA GLU A 118 15.45 -3.52 9.10
C GLU A 118 14.39 -4.35 8.37
N MET A 119 14.45 -5.68 8.53
CA MET A 119 13.56 -6.61 7.85
C MET A 119 12.14 -6.55 8.40
N GLU A 120 11.96 -6.32 9.70
CA GLU A 120 10.64 -6.17 10.31
C GLU A 120 9.93 -4.91 9.80
N ALA A 121 10.65 -3.79 9.70
CA ALA A 121 10.11 -2.56 9.13
C ALA A 121 9.76 -2.73 7.64
N LEU A 122 10.64 -3.34 6.84
CA LEU A 122 10.40 -3.59 5.41
C LEU A 122 9.23 -4.56 5.17
N THR A 123 9.13 -5.60 6.00
CA THR A 123 8.05 -6.59 5.91
C THR A 123 6.71 -5.94 6.26
N ALA A 124 6.66 -5.10 7.30
CA ALA A 124 5.46 -4.36 7.67
C ALA A 124 4.93 -3.49 6.52
N VAL A 125 5.82 -2.70 5.88
CA VAL A 125 5.45 -1.86 4.71
C VAL A 125 4.92 -2.73 3.58
N SER A 126 5.62 -3.83 3.27
CA SER A 126 5.27 -4.71 2.16
C SER A 126 3.88 -5.33 2.32
N VAL A 127 3.59 -5.87 3.50
CA VAL A 127 2.30 -6.51 3.76
C VAL A 127 1.18 -5.48 3.92
N ALA A 128 1.45 -4.30 4.50
CA ALA A 128 0.48 -3.21 4.51
C ALA A 128 0.11 -2.78 3.08
N ALA A 129 1.09 -2.67 2.17
CA ALA A 129 0.86 -2.35 0.77
C ALA A 129 0.04 -3.43 0.04
N LEU A 130 0.37 -4.71 0.25
CA LEU A 130 -0.39 -5.85 -0.28
C LEU A 130 -1.83 -5.85 0.24
N THR A 131 -2.04 -5.48 1.49
CA THR A 131 -3.36 -5.40 2.11
C THR A 131 -4.19 -4.27 1.52
N ILE A 132 -3.61 -3.09 1.30
CA ILE A 132 -4.28 -1.99 0.57
C ILE A 132 -4.70 -2.47 -0.82
N TYR A 133 -3.80 -3.15 -1.53
CA TYR A 133 -4.11 -3.72 -2.85
C TYR A 133 -5.29 -4.69 -2.76
N ASP A 134 -5.27 -5.66 -1.84
CA ASP A 134 -6.35 -6.65 -1.69
C ASP A 134 -7.72 -6.01 -1.42
N MET A 135 -7.72 -4.98 -0.58
CA MET A 135 -8.91 -4.27 -0.14
C MET A 135 -9.48 -3.34 -1.22
N ALA A 136 -8.62 -2.78 -2.09
CA ALA A 136 -9.03 -1.85 -3.14
C ALA A 136 -9.08 -2.46 -4.56
N LYS A 137 -8.62 -3.70 -4.80
CA LYS A 137 -8.58 -4.33 -6.14
C LYS A 137 -9.94 -4.47 -6.85
N ALA A 138 -11.03 -4.34 -6.12
CA ALA A 138 -12.38 -4.31 -6.70
C ALA A 138 -12.70 -2.96 -7.36
N LEU A 139 -12.08 -1.87 -6.89
CA LEU A 139 -12.18 -0.54 -7.50
C LEU A 139 -11.22 -0.42 -8.69
N GLU A 140 -9.99 -0.91 -8.52
CA GLU A 140 -8.94 -0.76 -9.52
C GLU A 140 -7.92 -1.90 -9.43
N LYS A 141 -7.63 -2.57 -10.55
CA LYS A 141 -6.60 -3.63 -10.60
C LYS A 141 -5.22 -3.12 -11.07
N THR A 142 -5.13 -1.91 -11.59
CA THR A 142 -3.92 -1.29 -12.13
C THR A 142 -3.01 -0.65 -11.07
N MET A 143 -3.36 -0.77 -9.78
CA MET A 143 -2.53 -0.25 -8.70
C MET A 143 -1.11 -0.83 -8.74
N VAL A 144 -0.13 -0.02 -8.33
CA VAL A 144 1.28 -0.42 -8.32
C VAL A 144 1.83 -0.24 -6.91
N ILE A 145 2.33 -1.32 -6.32
CA ILE A 145 3.12 -1.29 -5.09
C ILE A 145 4.58 -1.00 -5.47
N GLY A 146 5.21 -0.04 -4.81
CA GLY A 146 6.57 0.36 -5.18
C GLY A 146 7.30 1.10 -4.08
N GLU A 147 8.55 1.45 -4.41
CA GLU A 147 9.45 2.26 -3.57
C GLU A 147 9.61 1.74 -2.14
N ILE A 148 9.47 0.42 -1.90
CA ILE A 148 9.69 -0.20 -0.59
C ILE A 148 11.19 -0.14 -0.28
N ARG A 149 11.53 0.61 0.77
CA ARG A 149 12.92 0.97 1.05
C ARG A 149 13.13 1.35 2.52
N LEU A 150 14.31 1.04 3.04
CA LEU A 150 14.74 1.52 4.37
C LEU A 150 15.04 3.02 4.30
N LEU A 151 14.51 3.81 5.23
CA LEU A 151 14.78 5.25 5.38
C LEU A 151 15.87 5.52 6.40
N ARG A 152 15.80 4.88 7.56
CA ARG A 152 16.74 5.07 8.66
C ARG A 152 16.93 3.77 9.43
N LYS A 153 18.10 3.58 10.02
CA LYS A 153 18.31 2.61 11.09
C LYS A 153 19.31 3.14 12.11
N THR A 154 19.18 2.68 13.35
CA THR A 154 20.09 3.01 14.46
C THR A 154 20.43 1.76 15.26
N GLY A 155 21.53 1.83 16.00
CA GLY A 155 21.98 0.75 16.90
C GLY A 155 22.89 -0.30 16.27
N GLY A 156 23.55 -1.07 17.13
CA GLY A 156 24.59 -2.03 16.75
C GLY A 156 25.88 -1.41 16.22
N ARG A 157 26.82 -2.27 15.82
CA ARG A 157 28.17 -1.88 15.40
C ARG A 157 28.21 -0.95 14.18
N SER A 158 27.23 -1.03 13.29
CA SER A 158 27.18 -0.18 12.10
C SER A 158 26.76 1.26 12.39
N GLY A 159 26.32 1.56 13.61
CA GLY A 159 25.83 2.88 13.98
C GLY A 159 24.54 3.27 13.25
N GLU A 160 24.31 4.58 13.19
CA GLU A 160 23.20 5.18 12.47
C GLU A 160 23.44 5.21 10.96
N TRP A 161 22.40 4.87 10.20
CA TRP A 161 22.37 5.04 8.76
C TRP A 161 21.06 5.71 8.38
N GLU A 162 21.16 6.69 7.50
CA GLU A 162 20.02 7.37 6.91
C GLU A 162 20.13 7.34 5.38
N ARG A 163 19.00 7.17 4.70
CA ARG A 163 18.96 7.16 3.25
C ARG A 163 19.34 8.55 2.73
N PRO A 164 20.37 8.66 1.86
CA PRO A 164 20.68 9.93 1.23
C PRO A 164 19.48 10.46 0.44
N GLU A 165 19.09 11.72 0.65
CA GLU A 165 18.01 12.34 -0.11
C GLU A 165 18.37 12.32 -1.60
N LYS A 166 17.53 11.67 -2.42
CA LYS A 166 17.55 11.92 -3.86
C LYS A 166 16.82 13.25 -4.09
N ARG A 167 17.59 14.29 -4.40
CA ARG A 167 17.06 15.58 -4.86
C ARG A 167 16.09 15.33 -6.02
N ARG A 168 14.76 15.38 -5.77
CA ARG A 168 13.76 15.32 -6.83
C ARG A 168 14.04 16.51 -7.76
N LYS A 169 14.60 16.26 -8.96
CA LYS A 169 14.63 17.27 -10.03
C LYS A 169 13.17 17.64 -10.27
N ARG A 170 12.74 18.80 -9.76
CA ARG A 170 11.50 19.43 -10.20
C ARG A 170 11.58 19.45 -11.73
N ARG A 171 10.67 18.75 -12.40
CA ARG A 171 10.50 18.91 -13.85
C ARG A 171 10.13 20.38 -14.02
N ARG A 172 11.09 21.23 -14.40
CA ARG A 172 10.80 22.57 -14.92
C ARG A 172 9.93 22.31 -16.14
N GLY A 173 8.69 22.80 -16.09
CA GLY A 173 7.77 22.72 -17.21
C GLY A 173 8.41 23.31 -18.45
N GLU A 174 8.33 22.56 -19.54
CA GLU A 174 8.32 23.14 -20.88
C GLU A 174 7.08 24.02 -20.98
N GLY A 175 7.27 25.30 -21.31
CA GLY A 175 6.16 26.23 -21.40
C GLY A 175 6.56 27.68 -21.57
N GLU A 176 7.49 28.00 -22.47
CA GLU A 176 7.51 29.33 -23.09
C GLU A 176 8.01 29.23 -24.54
N LYS A 177 7.09 28.87 -25.43
CA LYS A 177 7.19 29.23 -26.85
C LYS A 177 6.44 30.55 -27.04
N GLY A 178 7.20 31.60 -27.30
CA GLY A 178 6.73 32.89 -27.82
C GLY A 178 7.99 33.75 -27.96
N GLY A 179 8.64 33.82 -29.12
CA GLY A 179 8.07 34.39 -30.33
C GLY A 179 8.63 35.81 -30.48
N LYS A 180 9.78 35.93 -31.16
CA LYS A 180 10.34 37.22 -31.62
C LYS A 180 9.28 37.95 -32.46
N GLY A 181 8.99 39.19 -32.13
CA GLY A 181 8.21 40.10 -32.97
C GLY A 181 8.53 41.55 -32.62
N LYS A 182 9.33 42.20 -33.47
CA LYS A 182 9.57 43.65 -33.46
C LYS A 182 8.24 44.38 -33.69
N GLY A 183 7.98 45.45 -32.96
CA GLY A 183 6.90 46.37 -33.25
C GLY A 183 7.32 47.80 -32.95
N GLU A 184 7.43 48.61 -34.00
CA GLU A 184 7.14 50.04 -34.00
C GLU A 184 6.87 50.47 -35.45
N GLY A 185 5.69 51.03 -35.70
CA GLY A 185 5.21 51.43 -37.02
C GLY A 185 3.69 51.57 -37.00
N GLY A 186 3.22 52.80 -36.76
CA GLY A 186 1.79 53.13 -36.69
C GLY A 186 1.09 53.19 -38.04
N GLY A 187 -0.23 53.34 -38.01
CA GLY A 187 -1.04 53.72 -39.18
C GLY A 187 -2.42 53.07 -39.27
N GLU A 188 -3.41 53.75 -38.71
CA GLU A 188 -4.64 54.20 -39.38
C GLU A 188 -5.75 53.20 -39.87
N LYS A 189 -6.96 53.44 -39.31
CA LYS A 189 -8.36 53.34 -39.82
C LYS A 189 -8.89 52.08 -40.53
N GLY A 190 -10.09 51.65 -40.10
CA GLY A 190 -11.06 51.00 -41.01
C GLY A 190 -12.27 50.28 -40.40
N LYS A 191 -13.26 51.05 -39.92
CA LYS A 191 -14.74 50.87 -40.04
C LYS A 191 -15.38 49.50 -40.44
N ARG A 192 -16.46 49.17 -39.70
CA ARG A 192 -17.70 48.39 -40.03
C ARG A 192 -17.55 46.85 -40.07
N GLY A 193 -18.49 46.00 -39.64
CA GLY A 193 -19.81 46.16 -39.01
C GLY A 193 -20.55 44.80 -38.94
N ASN A 194 -21.53 44.71 -38.03
CA ASN A 194 -22.83 44.00 -38.07
C ASN A 194 -22.97 42.45 -38.18
N GLY A 195 -23.91 41.92 -37.37
CA GLY A 195 -24.81 40.76 -37.66
C GLY A 195 -24.34 39.40 -37.13
N GLY A 196 -24.99 38.74 -36.16
CA GLY A 196 -26.32 38.05 -36.25
C GLY A 196 -26.08 36.61 -36.74
N GLY A 197 -26.50 35.48 -36.14
CA GLY A 197 -27.71 35.07 -35.42
C GLY A 197 -28.08 33.64 -35.93
N GLY A 198 -28.81 32.85 -35.13
CA GLY A 198 -29.48 31.58 -35.53
C GLY A 198 -28.73 30.30 -35.13
N GLU A 199 -29.16 29.49 -34.16
CA GLU A 199 -30.36 28.61 -34.04
C GLU A 199 -30.44 27.41 -35.00
N GLY A 200 -30.73 26.24 -34.41
CA GLY A 200 -31.66 25.26 -34.98
C GLY A 200 -31.09 23.90 -35.38
N GLY A 201 -31.68 22.81 -34.87
CA GLY A 201 -31.56 21.49 -35.49
C GLY A 201 -31.85 20.29 -34.59
N ARG A 202 -33.13 19.97 -34.38
CA ARG A 202 -33.64 18.72 -33.79
C ARG A 202 -33.69 17.58 -34.82
N GLY A 203 -33.73 16.33 -34.33
CA GLY A 203 -34.28 15.13 -34.99
C GLY A 203 -33.59 13.86 -34.46
N GLY A 204 -34.24 12.78 -34.00
CA GLY A 204 -35.62 12.32 -34.11
C GLY A 204 -35.69 10.96 -34.83
N GLY A 205 -36.14 9.90 -34.14
CA GLY A 205 -36.55 8.59 -34.71
C GLY A 205 -35.52 7.45 -34.53
N GLY A 206 -35.86 6.21 -34.16
CA GLY A 206 -37.15 5.50 -34.07
C GLY A 206 -37.08 4.16 -34.81
N GLY A 207 -37.53 3.07 -34.18
CA GLY A 207 -37.79 1.73 -34.79
C GLY A 207 -36.58 0.77 -34.74
N GLY A 208 -36.68 -0.50 -34.34
CA GLY A 208 -37.78 -1.46 -34.37
C GLY A 208 -37.41 -2.60 -35.33
N GLY A 209 -37.29 -3.84 -34.85
CA GLY A 209 -36.99 -4.98 -35.74
C GLY A 209 -36.81 -6.32 -35.02
N ARG A 210 -37.85 -7.15 -35.07
CA ARG A 210 -37.91 -8.55 -34.64
C ARG A 210 -37.33 -9.48 -35.71
N GLY A 211 -36.86 -10.66 -35.29
CA GLY A 211 -36.65 -11.88 -36.09
C GLY A 211 -35.74 -12.83 -35.32
N GLY A 212 -36.04 -14.09 -35.00
CA GLY A 212 -37.00 -15.03 -35.58
C GLY A 212 -36.23 -16.17 -36.27
N GLY A 213 -36.04 -17.30 -35.57
CA GLY A 213 -35.48 -18.56 -36.07
C GLY A 213 -34.70 -19.27 -34.94
N GLY A 214 -34.99 -20.49 -34.47
CA GLY A 214 -35.83 -21.56 -34.96
C GLY A 214 -34.99 -22.68 -35.59
N GLY A 215 -34.57 -23.68 -34.81
CA GLY A 215 -34.13 -25.00 -35.34
C GLY A 215 -33.07 -25.75 -34.50
N PRO A 216 -33.08 -27.10 -34.45
CA PRO A 216 -32.90 -27.86 -33.20
C PRO A 216 -31.72 -28.87 -33.18
N GLY A 217 -31.48 -29.46 -32.01
CA GLY A 217 -30.62 -30.64 -31.79
C GLY A 217 -29.82 -30.47 -30.49
N GLY A 218 -29.95 -31.26 -29.43
CA GLY A 218 -30.17 -32.71 -29.36
C GLY A 218 -28.93 -33.29 -28.66
N GLY A 219 -29.04 -33.68 -27.39
CA GLY A 219 -27.93 -34.27 -26.64
C GLY A 219 -28.09 -34.11 -25.13
N GLY A 220 -28.85 -35.02 -24.52
CA GLY A 220 -29.00 -35.09 -23.07
C GLY A 220 -27.72 -35.56 -22.38
N ALA A 221 -27.41 -34.95 -21.24
CA ALA A 221 -26.45 -35.46 -20.27
C ALA A 221 -26.94 -35.13 -18.86
N GLY A 222 -27.34 -36.18 -18.14
CA GLY A 222 -27.27 -36.34 -16.69
C GLY A 222 -27.88 -35.27 -15.78
N GLU A 223 -29.09 -35.51 -15.29
CA GLU A 223 -29.56 -34.91 -14.03
C GLU A 223 -28.70 -35.42 -12.85
N GLY A 224 -27.74 -34.60 -12.43
CA GLY A 224 -27.10 -34.70 -11.11
C GLY A 224 -27.94 -33.94 -10.09
N GLY A 225 -28.50 -34.66 -9.13
CA GLY A 225 -29.34 -34.11 -8.06
C GLY A 225 -28.67 -32.96 -7.31
N LYS A 226 -29.30 -31.78 -7.31
CA LYS A 226 -28.92 -30.63 -6.49
C LYS A 226 -29.27 -30.94 -5.02
N GLY A 227 -28.34 -31.56 -4.30
CA GLY A 227 -28.34 -31.57 -2.84
C GLY A 227 -28.23 -30.13 -2.34
N LYS A 228 -29.33 -29.58 -1.80
CA LYS A 228 -29.32 -28.30 -1.10
C LYS A 228 -28.38 -28.42 0.11
N THR A 229 -27.32 -27.62 0.14
CA THR A 229 -26.48 -27.47 1.33
C THR A 229 -27.34 -26.95 2.50
N PRO A 230 -27.28 -27.56 3.69
CA PRO A 230 -28.00 -27.05 4.85
C PRO A 230 -27.47 -25.67 5.24
N PRO A 231 -28.33 -24.78 5.80
CA PRO A 231 -27.88 -23.47 6.26
C PRO A 231 -26.87 -23.61 7.40
N PRO A 232 -25.95 -22.64 7.56
CA PRO A 232 -24.99 -22.65 8.66
C PRO A 232 -25.70 -22.57 10.02
N PRO A 233 -25.11 -23.14 11.09
CA PRO A 233 -25.67 -23.05 12.43
C PRO A 233 -25.71 -21.59 12.92
N PRO A 234 -26.63 -21.26 13.84
CA PRO A 234 -26.69 -19.92 14.44
C PRO A 234 -25.42 -19.61 15.25
N PRO A 235 -25.03 -18.32 15.36
CA PRO A 235 -23.89 -17.93 16.17
C PRO A 235 -24.11 -18.23 17.66
N PRO A 236 -23.04 -18.46 18.44
CA PRO A 236 -23.15 -18.68 19.87
C PRO A 236 -23.73 -17.45 20.60
N PRO A 237 -24.37 -17.65 21.77
CA PRO A 237 -24.88 -16.55 22.58
C PRO A 237 -23.75 -15.61 23.01
N ARG A 238 -24.05 -14.31 23.11
CA ARG A 238 -23.09 -13.31 23.60
C ARG A 238 -22.73 -13.61 25.06
N PRO A 239 -21.47 -13.40 25.47
CA PRO A 239 -21.10 -13.51 26.87
C PRO A 239 -21.85 -12.46 27.72
N PRO A 240 -22.12 -12.76 29.01
CA PRO A 240 -22.75 -11.80 29.91
C PRO A 240 -21.86 -10.55 30.09
N PRO A 241 -22.46 -9.38 30.38
CA PRO A 241 -21.70 -8.18 30.70
C PRO A 241 -20.82 -8.40 31.94
N PRO A 242 -19.68 -7.69 32.04
CA PRO A 242 -18.82 -7.77 33.22
C PRO A 242 -19.58 -7.34 34.48
N ALA A 243 -19.29 -8.02 35.60
CA ALA A 243 -19.85 -7.65 36.89
C ALA A 243 -19.46 -6.21 37.26
N PRO A 244 -20.35 -5.44 37.91
CA PRO A 244 -20.02 -4.11 38.39
C PRO A 244 -18.84 -4.15 39.37
N PRO A 245 -18.01 -3.10 39.42
CA PRO A 245 -16.90 -3.03 40.37
C PRO A 245 -17.44 -3.13 41.80
N ARG A 246 -16.76 -3.93 42.64
CA ARG A 246 -17.07 -4.00 44.07
C ARG A 246 -16.83 -2.62 44.70
N PRO A 247 -17.70 -2.17 45.62
CA PRO A 247 -17.47 -0.92 46.34
C PRO A 247 -16.13 -0.99 47.08
N ALA A 248 -15.38 0.11 47.05
CA ALA A 248 -14.14 0.24 47.79
C ALA A 248 -14.40 -0.01 49.28
N ARG A 249 -13.69 -0.97 49.88
CA ARG A 249 -13.69 -1.15 51.33
C ARG A 249 -13.13 0.12 51.94
N THR A 250 -13.96 0.85 52.68
CA THR A 250 -13.48 1.94 53.53
C THR A 250 -12.77 1.36 54.74
N SER A 251 -11.81 2.10 55.30
CA SER A 251 -10.93 1.70 56.40
C SER A 251 -11.63 1.54 57.77
N ARG A 252 -12.89 1.11 57.79
CA ARG A 252 -13.67 0.88 59.02
C ARG A 252 -14.02 -0.58 59.27
N ASP A 253 -13.59 -1.51 58.41
CA ASP A 253 -13.83 -2.95 58.55
C ASP A 253 -12.51 -3.76 58.68
N LEU A 254 -11.54 -3.24 59.43
CA LEU A 254 -10.39 -3.99 59.98
C LEU A 254 -10.35 -3.79 61.50
#